data_AF-A0A350NZE2-F1
#
_entry.id   AF-A0A350NZE2-F1
#
_cell.length_a   1.000
_cell.length_b   1.000
_cell.length_c   1.000
_cell.angle_alpha   90.00
_cell.angle_beta   90.00
_cell.angle_gamma   90.00
#
_symmetry.space_group_name_H-M   'P 1'
#
loop_
_entity.id
_entity.type
_entity.pdbx_description
1 polymer ?
#
loop_
_entity_poly.entity_id
_entity_poly.type
_entity_poly.pdbx_seq_one_letter_code
_entity_poly.pdbx_strand_id
1 'polypeptide(L)'
;MTSSTNTTGFAAFNRGFSTTFNENAMTLGLVVPIESYPYGPVPTMQEHIERVQLAEQLGFKAVWLRDVLFNVPSFGDAGQVFDPFVYLGALSVASKDIALGVASL
;
A
#
# COMPACT_ATOMS: atom_id res chain seq x y z
N MET A 1 -18.34 -23.49 -35.71
CA MET A 1 -19.04 -22.54 -34.82
C MET A 1 -18.06 -22.14 -33.72
N THR A 2 -17.60 -20.90 -33.78
CA THR A 2 -16.61 -20.30 -32.88
C THR A 2 -17.21 -20.08 -31.50
N SER A 3 -16.66 -20.74 -30.47
CA SER A 3 -16.87 -20.33 -29.08
C SER A 3 -15.61 -19.60 -28.62
N SER A 4 -15.48 -18.33 -29.00
CA SER A 4 -14.55 -17.42 -28.37
C SER A 4 -15.05 -17.11 -26.97
N THR A 5 -14.48 -17.76 -25.96
CA THR A 5 -14.64 -17.33 -24.57
C THR A 5 -13.96 -15.97 -24.44
N ASN A 6 -14.75 -14.89 -24.52
CA ASN A 6 -14.34 -13.58 -24.06
C ASN A 6 -14.16 -13.66 -22.54
N THR A 7 -13.00 -14.12 -22.08
CA THR A 7 -12.53 -13.85 -20.72
C THR A 7 -11.98 -12.43 -20.71
N THR A 8 -12.88 -11.45 -20.73
CA THR A 8 -12.57 -10.07 -20.32
C THR A 8 -12.61 -10.07 -18.80
N GLY A 9 -11.46 -10.35 -18.19
CA GLY A 9 -11.27 -10.33 -16.75
C GLY A 9 -9.88 -10.82 -16.35
N PHE A 10 -9.25 -10.17 -15.37
CA PHE A 10 -8.14 -10.80 -14.66
C PHE A 10 -8.61 -12.09 -13.99
N ALA A 11 -7.74 -13.11 -13.96
CA ALA A 11 -8.01 -14.32 -13.20
C ALA A 11 -8.18 -14.01 -11.71
N ALA A 12 -9.10 -14.71 -11.04
CA ALA A 12 -9.27 -14.60 -9.60
C ALA A 12 -7.99 -15.06 -8.88
N PHE A 13 -7.45 -14.20 -8.02
CA PHE A 13 -6.22 -14.49 -7.27
C PHE A 13 -6.47 -14.46 -5.76
N ASN A 14 -6.75 -13.29 -5.20
CA ASN A 14 -7.19 -13.13 -3.82
C ASN A 14 -8.03 -11.86 -3.68
N ARG A 15 -8.57 -11.64 -2.47
CA ARG A 15 -9.42 -10.47 -2.17
C ARG A 15 -8.73 -9.14 -2.50
N GLY A 16 -7.51 -8.94 -2.01
CA GLY A 16 -6.77 -7.68 -2.21
C GLY A 16 -6.50 -7.38 -3.68
N PHE A 17 -6.20 -8.41 -4.49
CA PHE A 17 -6.05 -8.28 -5.93
C PHE A 17 -7.38 -7.88 -6.59
N SER A 18 -8.46 -8.61 -6.31
CA SER A 18 -9.77 -8.37 -6.93
C SER A 18 -10.39 -7.01 -6.57
N THR A 19 -10.10 -6.46 -5.39
CA THR A 19 -10.58 -5.12 -5.01
C THR A 19 -9.74 -3.99 -5.56
N THR A 20 -8.47 -4.27 -5.90
CA THR A 20 -7.50 -3.26 -6.37
C THR A 20 -7.43 -3.20 -7.89
N PHE A 21 -7.40 -4.35 -8.57
CA PHE A 21 -7.24 -4.44 -10.03
C PHE A 21 -8.55 -4.88 -10.69
N ASN A 22 -9.16 -3.96 -11.42
CA ASN A 22 -10.41 -4.18 -12.13
C ASN A 22 -10.23 -3.74 -13.58
N GLU A 23 -10.68 -4.55 -14.53
CA GLU A 23 -10.63 -4.15 -15.94
C GLU A 23 -11.45 -2.89 -16.18
N ASN A 24 -10.93 -2.00 -17.02
CA ASN A 24 -11.58 -0.74 -17.40
C ASN A 24 -11.92 0.19 -16.22
N ALA A 25 -11.31 -0.02 -15.06
CA ALA A 25 -11.49 0.83 -13.88
C ALA A 25 -10.14 1.19 -13.25
N MET A 26 -10.07 2.38 -12.66
CA MET A 26 -8.91 2.84 -11.92
C MET A 26 -9.26 2.90 -10.44
N THR A 27 -8.39 2.33 -9.61
CA THR A 27 -8.45 2.45 -8.15
C THR A 27 -7.32 3.35 -7.66
N LEU A 28 -7.45 3.88 -6.45
CA LEU A 28 -6.42 4.70 -5.82
C LEU A 28 -5.85 3.98 -4.60
N GLY A 29 -4.54 4.07 -4.43
CA GLY A 29 -3.82 3.66 -3.24
C GLY A 29 -2.92 4.78 -2.73
N LEU A 30 -2.36 4.57 -1.53
CA LEU A 30 -1.49 5.54 -0.87
C LEU A 30 -0.10 4.94 -0.61
N VAL A 31 0.93 5.76 -0.71
CA VAL A 31 2.29 5.38 -0.32
C VAL A 31 2.50 5.76 1.14
N VAL A 32 3.10 4.84 1.90
CA VAL A 32 3.48 5.05 3.31
C VAL A 32 4.83 5.76 3.37
N PRO A 33 5.03 6.73 4.29
CA PRO A 33 4.08 7.18 5.31
C PRO A 33 3.02 8.16 4.78
N ILE A 34 1.81 8.08 5.31
CA ILE A 34 0.73 9.04 5.07
C ILE A 34 0.96 10.27 5.98
N GLU A 35 2.03 11.01 5.70
CA GLU A 35 2.52 12.12 6.51
C GLU A 35 3.27 13.12 5.62
N SER A 36 3.18 14.42 5.93
CA SER A 36 4.07 15.42 5.34
C SER A 36 5.21 15.72 6.30
N TYR A 37 6.45 15.49 5.87
CA TYR A 37 7.66 15.69 6.66
C TYR A 37 8.71 16.48 5.86
N PRO A 38 8.43 17.74 5.48
CA PRO A 38 9.25 18.49 4.53
C PRO A 38 10.62 18.92 5.05
N TYR A 39 10.85 18.81 6.36
CA TYR A 39 12.04 19.33 7.04
C TYR A 39 13.12 18.28 7.31
N GLY A 40 12.93 17.04 6.85
CA GLY A 40 13.93 15.97 7.02
C GLY A 40 13.52 14.66 6.35
N PRO A 41 14.40 13.66 6.30
CA PRO A 41 14.12 12.39 5.62
C PRO A 41 13.34 11.39 6.47
N VAL A 42 13.10 11.71 7.75
CA VAL A 42 12.51 10.81 8.75
C VAL A 42 11.11 11.30 9.14
N PRO A 43 10.03 10.54 8.84
CA PRO A 43 8.69 10.85 9.31
C PRO A 43 8.53 10.58 10.82
N THR A 44 7.53 11.18 11.46
CA THR A 44 7.23 10.93 12.88
C THR A 44 6.51 9.60 13.10
N MET A 45 5.74 9.12 12.11
CA MET A 45 4.88 7.94 12.21
C MET A 45 3.80 8.03 13.29
N GLN A 46 3.60 9.21 13.88
CA GLN A 46 2.58 9.44 14.90
C GLN A 46 1.20 9.22 14.29
N GLU A 47 0.32 8.47 14.93
CA GLU A 47 -1.06 8.18 14.44
C GLU A 47 -1.12 7.55 13.03
N HIS A 48 -0.05 6.90 12.58
CA HIS A 48 0.00 6.37 11.22
C HIS A 48 -0.99 5.22 10.99
N ILE A 49 -1.23 4.38 12.01
CA ILE A 49 -2.21 3.29 11.92
C ILE A 49 -3.63 3.85 11.72
N GLU A 50 -3.99 4.87 12.47
CA GLU A 50 -5.27 5.57 12.40
C GLU A 50 -5.47 6.20 11.01
N ARG A 51 -4.40 6.74 10.41
CA ARG A 51 -4.46 7.26 9.03
C ARG A 51 -4.66 6.16 7.99
N VAL A 52 -4.05 4.99 8.16
CA VAL A 52 -4.30 3.83 7.27
C VAL A 52 -5.74 3.34 7.42
N GLN A 53 -6.27 3.27 8.64
CA GLN A 53 -7.67 2.93 8.89
C GLN A 53 -8.63 3.95 8.27
N LEU A 54 -8.32 5.25 8.37
CA LEU A 54 -9.09 6.29 7.71
C LEU A 54 -9.03 6.14 6.18
N ALA A 55 -7.85 5.84 5.61
CA ALA A 55 -7.71 5.60 4.19
C ALA A 55 -8.58 4.42 3.70
N GLU A 56 -8.61 3.32 4.47
CA GLU A 56 -9.51 2.20 4.22
C GLU A 56 -10.99 2.63 4.25
N GLN A 57 -11.40 3.39 5.26
CA GLN A 57 -12.77 3.91 5.39
C GLN A 57 -13.16 4.85 4.23
N LEU A 58 -12.22 5.62 3.72
CA LEU A 58 -12.39 6.51 2.56
C LEU A 58 -12.38 5.76 1.22
N GLY A 59 -12.12 4.45 1.23
CA GLY A 59 -12.23 3.59 0.05
C GLY A 59 -10.95 3.46 -0.78
N PHE A 60 -9.79 3.93 -0.28
CA PHE A 60 -8.51 3.60 -0.90
C PHE A 60 -8.31 2.09 -0.90
N LYS A 61 -7.80 1.54 -2.02
CA LYS A 61 -7.74 0.09 -2.24
C LYS A 61 -6.46 -0.55 -1.79
N ALA A 62 -5.39 0.23 -1.67
CA ALA A 62 -4.09 -0.27 -1.24
C ALA A 62 -3.28 0.75 -0.46
N VAL A 63 -2.40 0.25 0.42
CA VAL A 63 -1.25 0.98 0.95
C VAL A 63 0.05 0.29 0.56
N TRP A 64 1.06 1.09 0.25
CA TRP A 64 2.34 0.63 -0.29
C TRP A 64 3.50 1.06 0.60
N LEU A 65 4.28 0.10 1.07
CA LEU A 65 5.49 0.32 1.86
C LEU A 65 6.74 0.14 0.98
N ARG A 66 7.83 0.80 1.38
CA ARG A 66 9.12 0.72 0.70
C ARG A 66 10.09 -0.18 1.49
N ASP A 67 10.97 -0.88 0.79
CA ASP A 67 11.98 -1.73 1.41
C ASP A 67 13.31 -0.97 1.58
N VAL A 68 13.39 -0.14 2.63
CA VAL A 68 14.56 0.70 2.94
C VAL A 68 15.09 0.33 4.32
N LEU A 69 16.26 -0.33 4.34
CA LEU A 69 16.87 -0.83 5.59
C LEU A 69 17.63 0.24 6.38
N PHE A 70 18.29 1.17 5.68
CA PHE A 70 19.20 2.13 6.31
C PHE A 70 18.79 3.56 6.00
N ASN A 71 18.80 4.40 7.04
CA ASN A 71 18.76 5.85 6.88
C ASN A 71 20.16 6.36 6.49
N VAL A 72 20.43 6.40 5.19
CA VAL A 72 21.71 6.88 4.65
C VAL A 72 21.58 8.38 4.34
N PRO A 73 22.42 9.27 4.92
CA PRO A 73 22.30 10.71 4.71
C PRO A 73 22.36 11.15 3.24
N SER A 74 23.16 10.48 2.42
CA SER A 74 23.25 10.77 0.99
C SER A 74 22.07 10.26 0.17
N PHE A 75 21.27 9.34 0.71
CA PHE A 75 20.06 8.82 0.05
C PHE A 75 18.86 9.73 0.31
N GLY A 76 18.75 10.29 1.51
CA GLY A 76 17.76 11.35 1.82
C GLY A 76 16.32 10.86 1.99
N ASP A 77 16.10 9.56 2.19
CA ASP A 77 14.79 8.96 2.44
C ASP A 77 14.94 7.79 3.44
N ALA A 78 14.30 7.89 4.60
CA ALA A 78 14.31 6.83 5.61
C ALA A 78 13.14 5.83 5.45
N GLY A 79 12.41 5.90 4.34
CA GLY A 79 11.23 5.07 4.11
C GLY A 79 10.13 5.39 5.12
N GLN A 80 9.62 4.36 5.78
CA GLN A 80 8.66 4.47 6.88
C GLN A 80 9.27 4.16 8.24
N VAL A 81 10.60 4.24 8.37
CA VAL A 81 11.42 3.98 9.58
C VAL A 81 11.41 2.52 10.05
N PHE A 82 10.27 1.85 9.97
CA PHE A 82 10.09 0.46 10.32
C PHE A 82 10.37 -0.46 9.14
N ASP A 83 10.89 -1.65 9.47
CA ASP A 83 10.98 -2.77 8.53
C ASP A 83 9.61 -3.00 7.87
N PRO A 84 9.55 -3.10 6.53
CA PRO A 84 8.29 -3.18 5.81
C PRO A 84 7.49 -4.43 6.16
N PHE A 85 8.14 -5.57 6.42
CA PHE A 85 7.44 -6.83 6.70
C PHE A 85 6.86 -6.85 8.11
N VAL A 86 7.60 -6.34 9.10
CA VAL A 86 7.10 -6.15 10.46
C VAL A 86 5.95 -5.15 10.47
N TYR A 87 6.09 -4.04 9.75
CA TYR A 87 5.05 -3.01 9.72
C TYR A 87 3.81 -3.46 8.95
N LEU A 88 3.96 -4.22 7.85
CA LEU A 88 2.84 -4.90 7.21
C LEU A 88 2.11 -5.85 8.16
N GLY A 89 2.84 -6.57 9.02
CA GLY A 89 2.27 -7.37 10.11
C GLY A 89 1.35 -6.53 11.01
N ALA A 90 1.84 -5.39 11.48
CA ALA A 90 1.03 -4.46 12.29
C ALA A 90 -0.21 -3.95 11.54
N LEU A 91 -0.05 -3.52 10.28
CA LEU A 91 -1.16 -3.03 9.45
C LEU A 91 -2.20 -4.11 9.15
N SER A 92 -1.78 -5.37 9.01
CA SER A 92 -2.69 -6.50 8.76
C SER A 92 -3.62 -6.80 9.94
N VAL A 93 -3.19 -6.48 11.16
CA VAL A 93 -4.03 -6.59 12.36
C VAL A 93 -4.95 -5.38 12.49
N ALA A 94 -4.49 -4.21 12.05
CA ALA A 94 -5.20 -2.95 12.21
C ALA A 94 -6.20 -2.61 11.10
N SER A 95 -6.16 -3.32 9.97
CA SER A 95 -7.03 -3.11 8.79
C SER A 95 -7.69 -4.42 8.36
N LYS A 96 -8.71 -4.35 7.49
CA LYS A 96 -9.53 -5.53 7.13
C LYS A 96 -9.60 -5.79 5.63
N ASP A 97 -9.65 -4.74 4.84
CA ASP A 97 -10.09 -4.74 3.46
C ASP A 97 -9.09 -4.09 2.52
N ILE A 98 -8.33 -3.09 3.00
CA ILE A 98 -7.29 -2.43 2.21
C ILE A 98 -6.16 -3.41 1.90
N ALA A 99 -5.75 -3.48 0.64
CA ALA A 99 -4.64 -4.32 0.23
C ALA A 99 -3.33 -3.75 0.79
N LEU A 100 -2.46 -4.63 1.30
CA LEU A 100 -1.17 -4.25 1.82
C LEU A 100 -0.08 -4.74 0.88
N GLY A 101 0.74 -3.84 0.35
CA GLY A 101 1.77 -4.16 -0.62
C GLY A 101 3.12 -3.58 -0.27
N VAL A 102 4.17 -4.25 -0.74
CA VAL A 102 5.52 -3.66 -0.83
C VAL A 102 5.69 -3.18 -2.26
N ALA A 103 6.00 -1.90 -2.42
CA ALA A 103 6.39 -1.31 -3.70
C ALA A 103 7.88 -0.99 -3.60
N SER A 104 8.72 -1.94 -4.00
CA SER A 104 10.15 -1.71 -4.13
C SER A 104 10.43 -0.88 -5.38
N LEU A 105 11.38 0.06 -5.26
CA LEU A 105 12.08 0.66 -6.39
C LEU A 105 13.28 -0.20 -6.77
#